data_AF-A0A899G0Z1-F1
#
_entry.id   AF-A0A899G0Z1-F1
#
_cell.length_a   1.000
_cell.length_b   1.000
_cell.length_c   1.000
_cell.angle_alpha   90.00
_cell.angle_beta   90.00
_cell.angle_gamma   90.00
#
_symmetry.space_group_name_H-M   'P 1'
#
loop_
_entity.id
_entity.type
_entity.pdbx_description
1 polymer ?
#
loop_
_entity_poly.entity_id
_entity_poly.type
_entity_poly.pdbx_seq_one_letter_code
_entity_poly.pdbx_strand_id
1 'polypeptide(L)'
;MLSSKSIGILGGGISGLSTACHLIDLGDCLIQKELTLLTKICIKSTFPNLWNYEELYGSVLKGFLFNGISLNKDEENIKSTIEKDSEDIIKKTKNTYIYSFKNGLGTLSSAISKNLFTKKNVRIYFNSEIQSLKFNNIFKIKTNTSEFYFDHLISALPIQVLTKLLDPFKKLTKSFSSATILVVNLFFDNPNLLPFQTFGYLIPKSVSKEENPEQALGVIFDRGSFWKHKTIFPKESEFITLARNVVLRHLGIKDIPVIVNCKLQKNSIPQYNLGHHHDLKNIHNYVYNTYQGNLSLVGNFYGGIGVNDCIKNAYFLTRRLKEKGKATGLESVNSN
;
A
#
# COMPACT_ATOMS: atom_id res chain seq x y z
N MET A 1 -14.05 38.59 -3.40
CA MET A 1 -12.92 37.90 -2.74
C MET A 1 -13.09 36.40 -2.92
N LEU A 2 -12.12 35.71 -3.52
CA LEU A 2 -12.07 34.25 -3.47
C LEU A 2 -11.60 33.86 -2.05
N SER A 3 -12.48 33.25 -1.26
CA SER A 3 -12.08 32.65 0.01
C SER A 3 -11.00 31.60 -0.25
N SER A 4 -9.82 31.79 0.32
CA SER A 4 -8.67 30.91 0.12
C SER A 4 -8.88 29.60 0.87
N LYS A 5 -9.53 28.62 0.24
CA LYS A 5 -9.74 27.29 0.81
C LYS A 5 -8.41 26.62 1.16
N SER A 6 -8.36 26.05 2.35
CA SER A 6 -7.22 25.37 2.95
C SER A 6 -7.47 23.87 3.00
N ILE A 7 -6.47 23.08 2.61
CA ILE A 7 -6.54 21.61 2.60
C ILE A 7 -5.49 21.07 3.57
N GLY A 8 -5.94 20.30 4.56
CA GLY A 8 -5.07 19.50 5.42
C GLY A 8 -4.87 18.11 4.83
N ILE A 9 -3.64 17.61 4.83
CA ILE A 9 -3.35 16.20 4.51
C ILE A 9 -2.72 15.56 5.74
N LEU A 10 -3.37 14.51 6.27
CA LEU A 10 -2.92 13.79 7.44
C LEU A 10 -2.17 12.53 7.00
N GLY A 11 -0.84 12.57 7.01
CA GLY A 11 0.01 11.42 6.73
C GLY A 11 0.42 10.70 8.00
N GLY A 12 0.35 9.37 8.01
CA GLY A 12 0.84 8.57 9.13
C GLY A 12 2.19 7.94 8.78
N GLY A 13 3.24 8.31 9.51
CA GLY A 13 4.47 7.53 9.51
C GLY A 13 4.23 6.21 10.25
N ILE A 14 3.99 5.12 9.52
CA ILE A 14 4.34 3.81 10.06
C ILE A 14 5.86 3.87 10.30
N SER A 15 6.36 3.36 11.42
CA SER A 15 7.80 3.26 11.70
C SER A 15 8.53 2.22 10.82
N GLY A 16 7.98 1.95 9.62
CA GLY A 16 8.75 1.49 8.49
C GLY A 16 9.66 2.62 8.03
N LEU A 17 10.87 2.70 8.61
CA LEU A 17 11.98 3.48 8.07
C LEU A 17 12.00 3.30 6.54
N SER A 18 11.87 4.40 5.80
CA SER A 18 12.08 4.44 4.35
C SER A 18 13.57 4.26 4.10
N THR A 19 14.04 3.02 4.23
CA THR A 19 15.35 2.59 3.80
C THR A 19 15.29 2.46 2.28
N ALA A 20 15.65 3.52 1.58
CA ALA A 20 16.03 3.47 0.16
C ALA A 20 17.29 2.60 0.07
N CYS A 21 17.09 1.31 -0.21
CA CYS A 21 18.03 0.22 0.10
C CYS A 21 17.72 -1.05 -0.77
N HIS A 22 17.76 -1.00 -2.10
CA HIS A 22 18.94 -1.36 -2.92
C HIS A 22 19.34 -2.86 -3.04
N LEU A 23 18.79 -3.86 -2.32
CA LEU A 23 19.03 -5.34 -2.46
C LEU A 23 19.89 -5.92 -3.64
N ILE A 24 20.91 -6.75 -3.37
CA ILE A 24 20.94 -8.10 -3.98
C ILE A 24 20.38 -8.99 -2.88
N ASP A 25 19.09 -9.28 -2.94
CA ASP A 25 18.40 -10.00 -1.87
C ASP A 25 18.16 -11.43 -2.32
N LEU A 26 18.72 -12.39 -1.59
CA LEU A 26 18.27 -13.78 -1.67
C LEU A 26 17.49 -14.11 -0.41
N GLY A 27 16.34 -13.43 -0.30
CA GLY A 27 15.23 -13.89 0.49
C GLY A 27 14.75 -12.94 1.57
N ASP A 28 13.92 -11.98 1.16
CA ASP A 28 12.65 -11.58 1.77
C ASP A 28 11.86 -12.83 2.20
N CYS A 29 12.32 -13.47 3.28
CA CYS A 29 11.65 -14.58 3.92
C CYS A 29 10.50 -14.00 4.74
N LEU A 30 9.36 -13.82 4.06
CA LEU A 30 8.16 -13.26 4.67
C LEU A 30 7.58 -14.28 5.66
N ILE A 31 7.72 -14.07 6.97
CA ILE A 31 7.08 -14.92 7.99
C ILE A 31 5.87 -14.18 8.56
N GLN A 32 4.70 -14.81 8.51
CA GLN A 32 3.42 -14.23 8.93
C GLN A 32 2.80 -15.04 10.06
N LYS A 33 2.59 -14.40 11.23
CA LYS A 33 2.10 -15.08 12.44
C LYS A 33 0.61 -15.46 12.40
N GLU A 34 -0.17 -14.85 11.50
CA GLU A 34 -1.60 -15.13 11.32
C GLU A 34 -1.96 -15.07 9.83
N LEU A 35 -2.05 -16.23 9.15
CA LEU A 35 -2.65 -16.26 7.81
C LEU A 35 -4.17 -16.14 7.89
N THR A 36 -4.70 -15.02 7.38
CA THR A 36 -6.05 -14.97 6.83
C THR A 36 -6.25 -16.17 5.91
N LEU A 37 -7.28 -16.97 6.17
CA LEU A 37 -7.67 -18.04 5.25
C LEU A 37 -8.14 -17.41 3.94
N LEU A 38 -7.81 -18.00 2.79
CA LEU A 38 -8.34 -17.56 1.49
C LEU A 38 -9.88 -17.46 1.51
N THR A 39 -10.55 -18.35 2.25
CA THR A 39 -12.00 -18.36 2.50
C THR A 39 -12.55 -17.14 3.23
N LYS A 40 -11.70 -16.29 3.81
CA LYS A 40 -12.10 -15.05 4.49
C LYS A 40 -11.94 -13.80 3.62
N ILE A 41 -11.30 -13.89 2.45
CA ILE A 41 -11.02 -12.73 1.59
C ILE A 41 -12.25 -12.38 0.74
N CYS A 42 -12.60 -11.10 0.68
CA CYS A 42 -13.68 -10.58 -0.16
C CYS A 42 -13.20 -10.39 -1.60
N ILE A 43 -13.70 -11.21 -2.52
CA ILE A 43 -13.39 -11.11 -3.96
C ILE A 43 -13.78 -9.74 -4.52
N LYS A 44 -14.97 -9.20 -4.20
CA LYS A 44 -15.39 -7.85 -4.65
C LYS A 44 -14.41 -6.74 -4.24
N SER A 45 -13.72 -6.88 -3.10
CA SER A 45 -12.72 -5.89 -2.66
C SER A 45 -11.32 -6.14 -3.23
N THR A 46 -10.95 -7.42 -3.43
CA THR A 46 -9.56 -7.82 -3.72
C THR A 46 -9.31 -7.97 -5.22
N PHE A 47 -10.31 -8.46 -5.96
CA PHE A 47 -10.29 -8.64 -7.41
C PHE A 47 -11.55 -8.04 -8.06
N PRO A 48 -11.80 -6.72 -7.90
CA PRO A 48 -13.04 -6.08 -8.35
C PRO A 48 -13.32 -6.29 -9.84
N ASN A 49 -12.29 -6.33 -10.70
CA ASN A 49 -12.49 -6.61 -12.12
C ASN A 49 -13.05 -8.03 -12.37
N LEU A 50 -12.56 -9.05 -11.65
CA LEU A 50 -13.04 -10.42 -11.81
C LEU A 50 -14.49 -10.55 -11.32
N TRP A 51 -14.81 -9.90 -10.19
CA TRP A 51 -16.18 -9.78 -9.69
C TRP A 51 -17.11 -9.14 -10.72
N ASN A 52 -16.72 -8.00 -11.29
CA ASN A 52 -17.53 -7.27 -12.27
C ASN A 52 -17.70 -8.07 -13.58
N TYR A 53 -16.70 -8.86 -13.99
CA TYR A 53 -16.81 -9.75 -15.16
C TYR A 53 -17.81 -10.89 -14.92
N GLU A 54 -17.83 -11.44 -13.71
CA GLU A 54 -18.80 -12.46 -13.31
C GLU A 54 -20.22 -11.89 -13.28
N GLU A 55 -20.44 -10.76 -12.59
CA GLU A 55 -21.77 -10.11 -12.50
C GLU A 55 -22.34 -9.68 -13.87
N LEU A 56 -21.51 -9.10 -14.76
CA LEU A 56 -21.99 -8.55 -16.03
C LEU A 56 -22.14 -9.57 -17.15
N TYR A 57 -21.27 -10.58 -17.20
CA TYR A 57 -21.21 -11.54 -18.32
C TYR A 57 -21.56 -12.98 -17.92
N GLY A 58 -21.84 -13.23 -16.63
CA GLY A 58 -22.02 -14.57 -16.05
C GLY A 58 -20.78 -15.45 -16.13
N SER A 59 -19.60 -14.86 -16.42
CA SER A 59 -18.34 -15.59 -16.60
C SER A 59 -17.15 -14.63 -16.69
N VAL A 60 -16.15 -14.86 -15.85
CA VAL A 60 -14.86 -14.17 -15.89
C VAL A 60 -14.19 -14.25 -17.28
N LEU A 61 -14.24 -15.41 -17.94
CA LEU A 61 -13.66 -15.61 -19.27
C LEU A 61 -14.38 -14.81 -20.36
N LYS A 62 -15.72 -14.76 -20.32
CA LYS A 62 -16.50 -13.88 -21.21
C LYS A 62 -16.15 -12.42 -20.97
N GLY A 63 -16.05 -12.01 -19.70
CA GLY A 63 -15.62 -10.66 -19.34
C GLY A 63 -14.29 -10.30 -20.00
N PHE A 64 -13.25 -11.11 -19.85
CA PHE A 64 -11.95 -10.89 -20.52
C PHE A 64 -12.06 -10.72 -22.05
N LEU A 65 -12.89 -11.52 -22.72
CA LEU A 65 -13.07 -11.46 -24.18
C LEU A 65 -13.88 -10.23 -24.64
N PHE A 66 -14.83 -9.76 -23.83
CA PHE A 66 -15.74 -8.66 -24.16
C PHE A 66 -15.39 -7.33 -23.47
N ASN A 67 -14.23 -7.22 -22.81
CA ASN A 67 -13.86 -6.08 -21.95
C ASN A 67 -13.50 -4.76 -22.67
N GLY A 68 -14.16 -4.45 -23.79
CA GLY A 68 -14.06 -3.13 -24.44
C GLY A 68 -14.83 -2.03 -23.71
N ILE A 69 -15.41 -2.31 -22.54
CA ILE A 69 -16.33 -1.42 -21.82
C ILE A 69 -15.72 -0.98 -20.49
N SER A 70 -15.12 0.22 -20.47
CA SER A 70 -14.84 0.89 -19.20
C SER A 70 -16.15 1.28 -18.53
N LEU A 71 -16.44 0.69 -17.37
CA LEU A 71 -17.69 0.95 -16.63
C LEU A 71 -17.74 2.35 -16.01
N ASN A 72 -16.64 3.10 -16.03
CA ASN A 72 -16.57 4.44 -15.43
C ASN A 72 -15.89 5.44 -16.38
N LYS A 73 -16.72 6.26 -17.04
CA LYS A 73 -16.27 7.32 -17.96
C LYS A 73 -15.35 8.36 -17.29
N ASP A 74 -15.54 8.65 -15.99
CA ASP A 74 -14.67 9.56 -15.25
C ASP A 74 -13.25 8.96 -15.13
N GLU A 75 -13.12 7.65 -14.84
CA GLU A 75 -11.81 6.98 -14.78
C GLU A 75 -11.14 6.86 -16.15
N GLU A 76 -11.90 6.64 -17.22
CA GLU A 76 -11.41 6.52 -18.59
C GLU A 76 -10.85 7.86 -19.13
N ASN A 77 -11.55 8.97 -18.86
CA ASN A 77 -11.08 10.32 -19.17
C ASN A 77 -9.78 10.66 -18.42
N ILE A 78 -9.67 10.29 -17.13
CA ILE A 78 -8.44 10.52 -16.37
C ILE A 78 -7.31 9.60 -16.86
N LYS A 79 -7.59 8.33 -17.15
CA LYS A 79 -6.62 7.35 -17.67
C LYS A 79 -6.01 7.81 -19.00
N SER A 80 -6.85 8.18 -19.97
CA SER A 80 -6.39 8.68 -21.27
C SER A 80 -5.61 10.01 -21.19
N THR A 81 -5.82 10.80 -20.13
CA THR A 81 -4.98 11.97 -19.82
C THR A 81 -3.59 11.53 -19.33
N ILE A 82 -3.52 10.60 -18.37
CA ILE A 82 -2.25 10.06 -17.83
C ILE A 82 -1.42 9.41 -18.95
N GLU A 83 -2.07 8.65 -19.84
CA GLU A 83 -1.40 7.95 -20.94
C GLU A 83 -0.74 8.92 -21.93
N LYS A 84 -1.38 10.06 -22.22
CA LYS A 84 -0.79 11.15 -23.03
C LYS A 84 0.39 11.81 -22.31
N ASP A 85 0.22 12.15 -21.03
CA ASP A 85 1.26 12.80 -20.22
C ASP A 85 2.48 11.89 -19.94
N SER A 86 2.33 10.58 -20.12
CA SER A 86 3.33 9.55 -19.74
C SER A 86 3.83 8.70 -20.92
N GLU A 87 3.59 9.12 -22.17
CA GLU A 87 3.80 8.30 -23.37
C GLU A 87 5.23 7.72 -23.47
N ASP A 88 6.26 8.52 -23.15
CA ASP A 88 7.67 8.10 -23.12
C ASP A 88 7.96 7.00 -22.10
N ILE A 89 7.29 7.04 -20.94
CA ILE A 89 7.46 6.03 -19.88
C ILE A 89 6.78 4.75 -20.35
N ILE A 90 5.55 4.84 -20.86
CA ILE A 90 4.77 3.70 -21.36
C ILE A 90 5.52 2.99 -22.50
N LYS A 91 6.13 3.74 -23.43
CA LYS A 91 7.00 3.18 -24.47
C LYS A 91 8.20 2.43 -23.88
N LYS A 92 8.88 3.01 -22.89
CA LYS A 92 10.05 2.39 -22.23
C LYS A 92 9.72 1.16 -21.40
N THR A 93 8.51 1.06 -20.82
CA THR A 93 8.09 -0.06 -19.98
C THR A 93 7.19 -1.08 -20.70
N LYS A 94 6.96 -0.94 -22.02
CA LYS A 94 5.97 -1.74 -22.77
C LYS A 94 6.13 -3.26 -22.61
N ASN A 95 7.37 -3.74 -22.50
CA ASN A 95 7.71 -5.16 -22.36
C ASN A 95 8.23 -5.49 -20.95
N THR A 96 7.89 -4.68 -19.93
CA THR A 96 8.44 -4.77 -18.58
C THR A 96 7.33 -5.09 -17.56
N TYR A 97 7.37 -6.31 -17.02
CA TYR A 97 6.35 -6.79 -16.07
C TYR A 97 6.56 -6.26 -14.64
N ILE A 98 7.82 -6.04 -14.23
CA ILE A 98 8.19 -5.53 -12.91
C ILE A 98 9.31 -4.50 -13.12
N TYR A 99 9.21 -3.35 -12.46
CA TYR A 99 10.24 -2.32 -12.48
C TYR A 99 10.37 -1.65 -11.10
N SER A 100 11.53 -1.03 -10.88
CA SER A 100 11.85 -0.23 -9.71
C SER A 100 12.76 0.93 -10.14
N PHE A 101 13.15 1.78 -9.21
CA PHE A 101 14.13 2.84 -9.46
C PHE A 101 15.53 2.36 -9.10
N LYS A 102 16.57 2.94 -9.73
CA LYS A 102 17.99 2.64 -9.46
C LYS A 102 18.38 2.70 -7.97
N ASN A 103 17.68 3.53 -7.18
CA ASN A 103 17.90 3.68 -5.75
C ASN A 103 16.72 3.13 -4.90
N GLY A 104 16.02 2.11 -5.43
CA GLY A 104 14.84 1.50 -4.83
C GLY A 104 13.59 2.41 -4.82
N LEU A 105 12.45 1.84 -4.40
CA LEU A 105 11.15 2.55 -4.40
C LEU A 105 11.13 3.82 -3.52
N GLY A 106 12.02 3.93 -2.51
CA GLY A 106 12.20 5.15 -1.73
C GLY A 106 12.64 6.38 -2.54
N THR A 107 13.13 6.18 -3.78
CA THR A 107 13.38 7.25 -4.75
C THR A 107 12.11 8.06 -5.03
N LEU A 108 10.97 7.39 -5.18
CA LEU A 108 9.70 8.02 -5.56
C LEU A 108 9.18 8.96 -4.47
N SER A 109 9.10 8.48 -3.22
CA SER A 109 8.67 9.29 -2.07
C SER A 109 9.63 10.45 -1.81
N SER A 110 10.94 10.23 -1.95
CA SER A 110 11.96 11.28 -1.81
C SER A 110 11.83 12.36 -2.88
N ALA A 111 11.59 11.98 -4.14
CA ALA A 111 11.39 12.92 -5.24
C ALA A 111 10.10 13.75 -5.08
N ILE A 112 8.99 13.12 -4.68
CA ILE A 112 7.72 13.80 -4.38
C ILE A 112 7.92 14.80 -3.22
N SER A 113 8.52 14.36 -2.12
CA SER A 113 8.80 15.21 -0.95
C SER A 113 9.66 16.42 -1.32
N LYS A 114 10.77 16.21 -2.03
CA LYS A 114 11.64 17.28 -2.55
C LYS A 114 10.89 18.25 -3.47
N ASN A 115 10.00 17.77 -4.33
CA ASN A 115 9.19 18.63 -5.19
C ASN A 115 8.22 19.50 -4.36
N LEU A 116 7.54 18.91 -3.38
CA LEU A 116 6.58 19.61 -2.51
C LEU A 116 7.25 20.73 -1.69
N PHE A 117 8.48 20.53 -1.21
CA PHE A 117 9.25 21.60 -0.52
C PHE A 117 9.52 22.84 -1.38
N THR A 118 9.48 22.74 -2.72
CA THR A 118 9.65 23.91 -3.61
C THR A 118 8.37 24.75 -3.78
N LYS A 119 7.22 24.27 -3.29
CA LYS A 119 5.91 24.89 -3.55
C LYS A 119 5.55 25.88 -2.45
N LYS A 120 5.50 27.17 -2.78
CA LYS A 120 5.15 28.27 -1.84
C LYS A 120 3.80 28.07 -1.12
N ASN A 121 2.88 27.32 -1.72
CA ASN A 121 1.55 27.03 -1.20
C ASN A 121 1.46 25.69 -0.42
N VAL A 122 2.58 25.01 -0.17
CA VAL A 122 2.64 23.76 0.60
C VAL A 122 3.46 23.98 1.87
N ARG A 123 2.97 23.47 3.00
CA ARG A 123 3.68 23.44 4.27
C ARG A 123 3.69 22.00 4.77
N ILE A 124 4.88 21.49 5.10
CA ILE A 124 5.08 20.11 5.58
C ILE A 124 5.56 20.21 7.02
N TYR A 125 4.86 19.51 7.93
CA TYR A 125 5.19 19.45 9.35
C TYR A 125 5.58 18.02 9.70
N PHE A 126 6.85 17.82 10.07
CA PHE A 126 7.33 16.54 10.59
C PHE A 126 7.20 16.51 12.12
N ASN A 127 7.13 15.31 12.69
CA ASN A 127 7.02 15.08 14.14
C ASN A 127 5.77 15.71 14.81
N SER A 128 4.78 16.12 13.99
CA SER A 128 3.49 16.66 14.43
C SER A 128 2.45 15.54 14.53
N GLU A 129 2.53 14.72 15.58
CA GLU A 129 1.55 13.66 15.85
C GLU A 129 0.18 14.24 16.19
N ILE A 130 -0.87 13.69 15.58
CA ILE A 130 -2.25 14.19 15.72
C ILE A 130 -2.87 13.59 16.98
N GLN A 131 -3.32 14.46 17.88
CA GLN A 131 -3.92 14.11 19.17
C GLN A 131 -5.44 14.15 19.13
N SER A 132 -6.04 15.05 18.34
CA SER A 132 -7.50 15.09 18.14
C SER A 132 -7.89 15.79 16.84
N LEU A 133 -9.07 15.41 16.35
CA LEU A 133 -9.73 15.96 15.17
C LEU A 133 -11.16 16.34 15.58
N LYS A 134 -11.55 17.59 15.35
CA LYS A 134 -12.94 18.06 15.51
C LYS A 134 -13.41 18.72 14.23
N PHE A 135 -14.70 18.63 13.93
CA PHE A 135 -15.32 19.28 12.78
C PHE A 135 -16.50 20.15 13.23
N ASN A 136 -16.48 21.41 12.84
CA ASN A 136 -17.59 22.35 12.99
C ASN A 136 -17.54 23.34 11.81
N ASN A 137 -18.09 22.91 10.66
CA ASN A 137 -17.92 23.49 9.32
C ASN A 137 -16.47 23.50 8.77
N ILE A 138 -15.48 23.73 9.63
CA ILE A 138 -14.05 23.55 9.39
C ILE A 138 -13.49 22.45 10.29
N PHE A 139 -12.40 21.82 9.87
CA PHE A 139 -11.64 20.90 10.70
C PHE A 139 -10.71 21.67 11.62
N LYS A 140 -10.76 21.38 12.91
CA LYS A 140 -9.74 21.74 13.90
C LYS A 140 -8.91 20.50 14.20
N ILE A 141 -7.62 20.55 13.90
CA ILE A 141 -6.64 19.50 14.17
C ILE A 141 -5.73 19.96 15.30
N LYS A 142 -5.65 19.20 16.40
CA LYS A 142 -4.64 19.41 17.44
C LYS A 142 -3.55 18.38 17.30
N THR A 143 -2.30 18.84 17.27
CA THR A 143 -1.10 18.01 17.30
C THR A 143 -0.33 18.20 18.61
N ASN A 144 0.69 17.38 18.85
CA ASN A 144 1.64 17.58 19.94
C ASN A 144 2.40 18.93 19.89
N THR A 145 2.53 19.56 18.71
CA THR A 145 3.28 20.83 18.53
C THR A 145 2.41 22.06 18.35
N SER A 146 1.22 21.93 17.73
CA SER A 146 0.41 23.06 17.26
C SER A 146 -1.05 22.70 17.00
N GLU A 147 -1.91 23.71 16.86
CA GLU A 147 -3.27 23.56 16.32
C GLU A 147 -3.37 24.11 14.90
N PHE A 148 -4.14 23.44 14.06
CA PHE A 148 -4.36 23.79 12.65
C PHE A 148 -5.85 23.79 12.30
N TYR A 149 -6.21 24.57 11.29
CA TYR A 149 -7.57 24.73 10.81
C TYR A 149 -7.61 24.52 9.29
N PHE A 150 -8.56 23.72 8.80
CA PHE A 150 -8.69 23.37 7.39
C PHE A 150 -10.15 23.31 6.93
N ASP A 151 -10.44 23.79 5.72
CA ASP A 151 -11.77 23.66 5.09
C ASP A 151 -12.05 22.23 4.64
N HIS A 152 -11.00 21.56 4.15
CA HIS A 152 -11.05 20.18 3.66
C HIS A 152 -9.91 19.36 4.25
N LEU A 153 -10.16 18.08 4.54
CA LEU A 153 -9.19 17.17 5.14
C LEU A 153 -9.06 15.89 4.31
N ILE A 154 -7.83 15.51 3.97
CA ILE A 154 -7.51 14.23 3.33
C ILE A 154 -6.76 13.38 4.34
N SER A 155 -7.36 12.27 4.78
CA SER A 155 -6.70 11.29 5.64
C SER A 155 -5.96 10.27 4.78
N ALA A 156 -4.63 10.24 4.93
CA ALA A 156 -3.73 9.18 4.49
C ALA A 156 -3.13 8.44 5.70
N LEU A 157 -3.84 8.44 6.84
CA LEU A 157 -3.44 7.76 8.07
C LEU A 157 -3.73 6.25 7.98
N PRO A 158 -2.91 5.39 8.60
CA PRO A 158 -3.28 4.01 8.87
C PRO A 158 -4.60 3.95 9.65
N ILE A 159 -5.47 2.98 9.33
CA ILE A 159 -6.82 2.91 9.92
C ILE A 159 -6.78 2.75 11.46
N GLN A 160 -5.73 2.14 12.00
CA GLN A 160 -5.50 1.94 13.42
C GLN A 160 -5.20 3.25 14.18
N VAL A 161 -4.81 4.31 13.46
CA VAL A 161 -4.70 5.68 13.99
C VAL A 161 -6.03 6.40 13.80
N LEU A 162 -6.62 6.33 12.60
CA LEU A 162 -7.87 7.04 12.30
C LEU A 162 -9.05 6.61 13.20
N THR A 163 -9.16 5.32 13.52
CA THR A 163 -10.18 4.76 14.44
C THR A 163 -10.04 5.20 15.89
N LYS A 164 -8.90 5.80 16.28
CA LYS A 164 -8.71 6.45 17.60
C LYS A 164 -9.03 7.95 17.57
N LEU A 165 -8.99 8.56 16.39
CA LEU A 165 -9.27 9.99 16.19
C LEU A 165 -10.76 10.26 15.88
N LEU A 166 -11.47 9.27 15.35
CA LEU A 166 -12.88 9.35 14.94
C LEU A 166 -13.67 8.19 15.57
N ASP A 167 -14.33 8.41 16.70
CA ASP A 167 -15.01 7.35 17.47
C ASP A 167 -15.94 6.44 16.65
N PRO A 168 -16.75 6.95 15.69
CA PRO A 168 -17.62 6.09 14.90
C PRO A 168 -16.87 5.16 13.95
N PHE A 169 -15.65 5.52 13.51
CA PHE A 169 -14.87 4.66 12.60
C PHE A 169 -14.57 3.30 13.24
N LYS A 170 -14.30 3.24 14.55
CA LYS A 170 -14.09 1.96 15.26
C LYS A 170 -15.29 1.00 15.15
N LYS A 171 -16.52 1.52 14.96
CA LYS A 171 -17.73 0.72 14.73
C LYS A 171 -17.98 0.41 13.24
N LEU A 172 -17.45 1.25 12.34
CA LEU A 172 -17.61 1.15 10.88
C LEU A 172 -16.52 0.30 10.20
N THR A 173 -15.42 0.01 10.88
CA THR A 173 -14.28 -0.78 10.35
C THR A 173 -14.18 -2.15 11.02
N LYS A 174 -15.30 -2.84 11.27
CA LYS A 174 -15.31 -4.11 12.04
C LYS A 174 -14.61 -5.25 11.33
N SER A 175 -14.69 -5.30 10.00
CA SER A 175 -14.05 -6.32 9.16
C SER A 175 -12.57 -6.02 8.85
N PHE A 176 -12.09 -4.82 9.18
CA PHE A 176 -10.75 -4.36 8.85
C PHE A 176 -9.73 -4.99 9.79
N SER A 177 -8.80 -5.77 9.23
CA SER A 177 -7.62 -6.24 9.94
C SER A 177 -6.36 -6.03 9.10
N SER A 178 -5.19 -6.29 9.70
CA SER A 178 -3.91 -6.26 8.99
C SER A 178 -3.08 -7.48 9.36
N ALA A 179 -2.37 -8.03 8.39
CA ALA A 179 -1.29 -8.96 8.65
C ALA A 179 -0.08 -8.21 9.23
N THR A 180 0.62 -8.86 10.14
CA THR A 180 1.99 -8.52 10.53
C THR A 180 2.93 -9.46 9.79
N ILE A 181 3.94 -8.90 9.12
CA ILE A 181 4.90 -9.66 8.31
C ILE A 181 6.30 -9.31 8.77
N LEU A 182 7.09 -10.33 9.04
CA LEU A 182 8.52 -10.22 9.22
C LEU A 182 9.20 -10.21 7.85
N VAL A 183 10.08 -9.24 7.61
CA VAL A 183 10.92 -9.19 6.42
C VAL A 183 12.37 -9.38 6.86
N VAL A 184 12.98 -10.48 6.45
CA VAL A 184 14.43 -10.75 6.61
C VAL A 184 15.07 -10.59 5.24
N ASN A 185 16.24 -9.97 5.13
CA ASN A 185 17.01 -9.88 3.89
C ASN A 185 18.34 -10.58 4.11
N LEU A 186 18.74 -11.44 3.17
CA LEU A 186 19.98 -12.22 3.25
C LEU A 186 20.84 -11.92 2.02
N PHE A 187 22.02 -11.35 2.24
CA PHE A 187 22.98 -11.05 1.17
C PHE A 187 24.18 -11.98 1.24
N PHE A 188 24.51 -12.59 0.10
CA PHE A 188 25.61 -13.53 -0.05
C PHE A 188 26.58 -13.00 -1.11
N ASP A 189 27.88 -13.00 -0.79
CA ASP A 189 28.93 -12.58 -1.72
C ASP A 189 29.34 -13.73 -2.66
N ASN A 190 28.34 -14.35 -3.29
CA ASN A 190 28.49 -15.47 -4.20
C ASN A 190 27.59 -15.25 -5.43
N PRO A 191 28.13 -14.84 -6.59
CA PRO A 191 27.32 -14.53 -7.77
C PRO A 191 26.64 -15.77 -8.39
N ASN A 192 27.11 -16.97 -8.04
CA ASN A 192 26.63 -18.25 -8.55
C ASN A 192 25.76 -19.01 -7.53
N LEU A 193 25.28 -18.35 -6.47
CA LEU A 193 24.57 -19.02 -5.36
C LEU A 193 23.32 -19.81 -5.80
N LEU A 194 22.65 -19.37 -6.87
CA LEU A 194 21.46 -20.02 -7.41
C LEU A 194 21.61 -20.33 -8.91
N PRO A 195 21.33 -21.58 -9.35
CA PRO A 195 21.55 -22.03 -10.73
C PRO A 195 20.48 -21.55 -11.73
N PHE A 196 19.44 -20.83 -11.28
CA PHE A 196 18.31 -20.38 -12.10
C PHE A 196 18.04 -18.88 -11.95
N GLN A 197 17.59 -18.25 -13.04
CA GLN A 197 17.18 -16.84 -13.06
C GLN A 197 15.65 -16.74 -13.04
N THR A 198 15.09 -16.51 -11.86
CA THR A 198 13.65 -16.28 -11.64
C THR A 198 13.46 -15.17 -10.60
N PHE A 199 12.24 -14.65 -10.47
CA PHE A 199 11.89 -13.60 -9.50
C PHE A 199 11.87 -14.10 -8.04
N GLY A 200 11.64 -15.40 -7.83
CA GLY A 200 11.41 -15.98 -6.51
C GLY A 200 10.38 -17.10 -6.58
N TYR A 201 9.85 -17.48 -5.43
CA TYR A 201 8.74 -18.43 -5.29
C TYR A 201 7.87 -18.11 -4.07
N LEU A 202 6.64 -18.63 -4.08
CA LEU A 202 5.70 -18.58 -2.97
C LEU A 202 5.50 -19.99 -2.40
N ILE A 203 5.22 -20.08 -1.11
CA ILE A 203 4.95 -21.33 -0.40
C ILE A 203 3.44 -21.37 -0.11
N PRO A 204 2.67 -22.27 -0.75
CA PRO A 204 1.23 -22.37 -0.52
C PRO A 204 0.89 -22.77 0.92
N LYS A 205 -0.24 -22.28 1.45
CA LYS A 205 -0.75 -22.67 2.78
C LYS A 205 -1.01 -24.18 2.93
N SER A 206 -1.16 -24.91 1.82
CA SER A 206 -1.35 -26.36 1.80
C SER A 206 -0.07 -27.16 2.08
N VAL A 207 1.11 -26.53 2.02
CA VAL A 207 2.38 -27.14 2.44
C VAL A 207 2.33 -27.39 3.95
N SER A 208 2.79 -28.56 4.39
CA SER A 208 2.63 -28.98 5.79
C SER A 208 3.55 -28.19 6.74
N LYS A 209 3.30 -28.27 8.05
CA LYS A 209 4.18 -27.64 9.06
C LYS A 209 5.51 -28.38 9.21
N GLU A 210 5.58 -29.63 8.78
CA GLU A 210 6.80 -30.44 8.77
C GLU A 210 7.70 -30.04 7.58
N GLU A 211 7.09 -29.66 6.45
CA GLU A 211 7.79 -29.17 5.26
C GLU A 211 8.14 -27.67 5.33
N ASN A 212 7.29 -26.84 5.93
CA ASN A 212 7.50 -25.40 6.16
C ASN A 212 7.34 -25.04 7.66
N PRO A 213 8.21 -25.56 8.56
CA PRO A 213 8.11 -25.29 10.00
C PRO A 213 8.37 -23.82 10.34
N GLU A 214 9.15 -23.13 9.52
CA GLU A 214 9.44 -21.71 9.66
C GLU A 214 8.25 -20.80 9.26
N GLN A 215 7.18 -21.35 8.67
CA GLN A 215 5.97 -20.64 8.24
C GLN A 215 6.25 -19.46 7.30
N ALA A 216 7.21 -19.64 6.39
CA ALA A 216 7.51 -18.68 5.35
C ALA A 216 6.39 -18.65 4.29
N LEU A 217 6.09 -17.47 3.75
CA LEU A 217 5.17 -17.27 2.62
C LEU A 217 5.84 -17.45 1.26
N GLY A 218 7.16 -17.35 1.19
CA GLY A 218 7.93 -17.28 -0.04
C GLY A 218 9.30 -16.64 0.17
N VAL A 219 10.05 -16.55 -0.94
CA VAL A 219 11.41 -16.00 -1.02
C VAL A 219 11.52 -15.27 -2.36
N ILE A 220 12.00 -14.02 -2.33
CA ILE A 220 12.26 -13.19 -3.52
C ILE A 220 13.75 -13.26 -3.86
N PHE A 221 14.08 -13.21 -5.16
CA PHE A 221 15.44 -13.18 -5.67
C PHE A 221 15.72 -11.86 -6.40
N ASP A 222 16.29 -10.89 -5.69
CA ASP A 222 16.85 -9.69 -6.30
C ASP A 222 18.34 -9.92 -6.59
N ARG A 223 18.73 -9.82 -7.87
CA ARG A 223 20.11 -10.00 -8.36
C ARG A 223 20.78 -8.68 -8.78
N GLY A 224 20.18 -7.53 -8.49
CA GLY A 224 20.62 -6.23 -9.01
C GLY A 224 21.82 -5.61 -8.27
N SER A 225 22.88 -5.23 -8.99
CA SER A 225 24.15 -4.68 -8.45
C SER A 225 24.05 -3.25 -7.87
N PHE A 226 23.09 -3.00 -6.97
CA PHE A 226 22.68 -1.65 -6.58
C PHE A 226 23.35 -1.13 -5.29
N TRP A 227 24.24 -1.87 -4.63
CA TRP A 227 24.89 -1.41 -3.38
C TRP A 227 26.26 -0.81 -3.51
N LYS A 228 26.42 0.40 -2.96
CA LYS A 228 27.65 0.88 -2.33
C LYS A 228 27.26 1.65 -1.06
N HIS A 229 27.64 1.10 0.11
CA HIS A 229 27.35 1.61 1.48
C HIS A 229 25.87 1.43 1.92
N LYS A 230 25.52 1.17 3.19
CA LYS A 230 26.23 1.37 4.48
C LYS A 230 26.00 0.20 5.45
N THR A 231 26.92 0.00 6.40
CA THR A 231 26.95 -1.08 7.39
C THR A 231 26.31 -0.69 8.74
N ILE A 232 25.24 -1.41 9.15
CA ILE A 232 24.77 -1.73 10.53
C ILE A 232 23.26 -2.01 10.45
N PHE A 233 22.83 -3.18 10.94
CA PHE A 233 21.44 -3.63 10.96
C PHE A 233 21.10 -4.31 12.31
N PRO A 234 19.83 -4.30 12.76
CA PRO A 234 19.43 -4.90 14.03
C PRO A 234 19.56 -6.43 14.03
N LYS A 235 19.97 -6.99 15.17
CA LYS A 235 20.12 -8.45 15.38
C LYS A 235 18.88 -9.03 16.06
N GLU A 236 17.96 -9.60 15.28
CA GLU A 236 16.92 -10.51 15.79
C GLU A 236 17.34 -11.96 15.44
N SER A 237 18.26 -12.54 16.24
CA SER A 237 19.01 -13.75 15.89
C SER A 237 18.17 -14.99 15.61
N GLU A 238 17.02 -15.12 16.27
CA GLU A 238 16.06 -16.21 16.04
C GLU A 238 15.48 -16.17 14.62
N PHE A 239 14.96 -15.01 14.21
CA PHE A 239 14.37 -14.78 12.89
C PHE A 239 15.36 -14.93 11.74
N ILE A 240 16.60 -14.50 11.95
CA ILE A 240 17.70 -14.73 11.00
C ILE A 240 17.94 -16.24 10.83
N THR A 241 17.88 -17.01 11.92
CA THR A 241 18.03 -18.47 11.87
C THR A 241 16.89 -19.14 11.11
N LEU A 242 15.63 -18.71 11.32
CA LEU A 242 14.48 -19.20 10.55
C LEU A 242 14.64 -18.92 9.05
N ALA A 243 14.94 -17.68 8.65
CA ALA A 243 15.14 -17.33 7.24
C ALA A 243 16.29 -18.13 6.60
N ARG A 244 17.38 -18.34 7.34
CA ARG A 244 18.49 -19.21 6.91
C ARG A 244 18.06 -20.66 6.73
N ASN A 245 17.25 -21.22 7.64
CA ASN A 245 16.75 -22.58 7.52
C ASN A 245 15.83 -22.73 6.29
N VAL A 246 15.00 -21.73 5.98
CA VAL A 246 14.14 -21.70 4.78
C VAL A 246 14.98 -21.78 3.49
N VAL A 247 16.01 -20.94 3.34
CA VAL A 247 16.86 -20.97 2.13
C VAL A 247 17.76 -22.20 2.06
N LEU A 248 18.23 -22.72 3.21
CA LEU A 248 18.96 -23.99 3.27
C LEU A 248 18.08 -25.17 2.84
N ARG A 249 16.84 -25.23 3.35
CA ARG A 249 15.87 -26.32 3.09
C ARG A 249 15.40 -26.34 1.65
N HIS A 250 14.96 -25.18 1.14
CA HIS A 250 14.33 -25.10 -0.18
C HIS A 250 15.32 -24.92 -1.34
N LEU A 251 16.48 -24.34 -1.09
CA LEU A 251 17.45 -23.95 -2.14
C LEU A 251 18.83 -24.59 -1.97
N GLY A 252 19.06 -25.33 -0.88
CA GLY A 252 20.36 -25.94 -0.60
C GLY A 252 21.47 -24.95 -0.20
N ILE A 253 21.13 -23.68 0.06
CA ILE A 253 22.09 -22.61 0.35
C ILE A 253 22.75 -22.86 1.72
N LYS A 254 24.02 -23.28 1.70
CA LYS A 254 24.84 -23.54 2.89
C LYS A 254 25.70 -22.34 3.28
N ASP A 255 25.96 -21.44 2.34
CA ASP A 255 26.73 -20.22 2.49
C ASP A 255 26.25 -19.39 3.68
N ILE A 256 27.16 -18.62 4.27
CA ILE A 256 26.83 -17.69 5.36
C ILE A 256 26.59 -16.31 4.72
N PRO A 257 25.41 -15.68 4.92
CA PRO A 257 25.16 -14.35 4.40
C PRO A 257 26.09 -13.34 5.10
N VAL A 258 26.77 -12.51 4.32
CA VAL A 258 27.75 -11.53 4.82
C VAL A 258 27.08 -10.23 5.29
N ILE A 259 25.86 -9.95 4.83
CA ILE A 259 24.97 -8.92 5.39
C ILE A 259 23.60 -9.56 5.64
N VAL A 260 23.02 -9.23 6.79
CA VAL A 260 21.65 -9.59 7.16
C VAL A 260 20.95 -8.35 7.69
N ASN A 261 19.70 -8.16 7.29
CA ASN A 261 18.79 -7.16 7.84
C ASN A 261 17.46 -7.82 8.21
N CYS A 262 16.86 -7.46 9.35
CA CYS A 262 15.62 -8.05 9.83
C CYS A 262 14.67 -6.94 10.30
N LYS A 263 13.40 -7.00 9.90
CA LYS A 263 12.42 -5.97 10.20
C LYS A 263 11.00 -6.50 10.29
N LEU A 264 10.44 -6.49 11.49
CA LEU A 264 9.03 -6.82 11.73
C LEU A 264 8.10 -5.66 11.34
N GLN A 265 7.36 -5.82 10.25
CA GLN A 265 6.37 -4.87 9.75
C GLN A 265 5.02 -5.16 10.41
N LYS A 266 4.78 -4.58 11.59
CA LYS A 266 3.54 -4.75 12.35
C LYS A 266 2.35 -4.10 11.64
N ASN A 267 1.26 -4.85 11.48
CA ASN A 267 -0.02 -4.40 10.91
C ASN A 267 0.13 -3.69 9.54
N SER A 268 1.00 -4.21 8.68
CA SER A 268 1.44 -3.53 7.45
C SER A 268 0.58 -3.81 6.22
N ILE A 269 0.01 -5.01 6.09
CA ILE A 269 -0.80 -5.41 4.93
C ILE A 269 -2.28 -5.55 5.33
N PRO A 270 -3.16 -4.62 4.92
CA PRO A 270 -4.61 -4.72 5.08
C PRO A 270 -5.15 -6.07 4.57
N GLN A 271 -6.12 -6.62 5.30
CA GLN A 271 -6.80 -7.85 4.92
C GLN A 271 -8.23 -7.50 4.56
N TYR A 272 -8.56 -7.55 3.26
CA TYR A 272 -9.89 -7.22 2.75
C TYR A 272 -10.84 -8.39 2.98
N ASN A 273 -11.24 -8.58 4.24
CA ASN A 273 -12.06 -9.72 4.65
C ASN A 273 -13.52 -9.62 4.15
N LEU A 274 -14.30 -10.69 4.30
CA LEU A 274 -15.76 -10.64 4.20
C LEU A 274 -16.32 -9.49 5.07
N GLY A 275 -17.23 -8.71 4.49
CA GLY A 275 -17.74 -7.47 5.10
C GLY A 275 -16.97 -6.20 4.70
N HIS A 276 -15.74 -6.28 4.19
CA HIS A 276 -14.91 -5.09 3.88
C HIS A 276 -15.60 -4.09 2.93
N HIS A 277 -16.19 -4.56 1.83
CA HIS A 277 -16.93 -3.70 0.89
C HIS A 277 -18.18 -3.05 1.52
N HIS A 278 -18.84 -3.75 2.46
CA HIS A 278 -20.00 -3.21 3.19
C HIS A 278 -19.56 -2.13 4.20
N ASP A 279 -18.49 -2.39 4.95
CA ASP A 279 -17.85 -1.41 5.84
C ASP A 279 -17.41 -0.16 5.06
N LEU A 280 -16.78 -0.32 3.89
CA LEU A 280 -16.43 0.80 3.01
C LEU A 280 -17.66 1.63 2.58
N LYS A 281 -18.79 0.99 2.26
CA LYS A 281 -20.05 1.68 1.92
C LYS A 281 -20.60 2.47 3.09
N ASN A 282 -20.56 1.88 4.28
CA ASN A 282 -20.98 2.53 5.52
C ASN A 282 -20.06 3.72 5.86
N ILE A 283 -18.74 3.59 5.68
CA ILE A 283 -17.76 4.67 5.84
C ILE A 283 -18.03 5.79 4.83
N HIS A 284 -18.22 5.48 3.55
CA HIS A 284 -18.55 6.48 2.52
C HIS A 284 -19.80 7.30 2.91
N ASN A 285 -20.89 6.62 3.22
CA ASN A 285 -22.15 7.26 3.62
C ASN A 285 -21.99 8.09 4.90
N TYR A 286 -21.31 7.55 5.92
CA TYR A 286 -21.04 8.28 7.17
C TYR A 286 -20.21 9.54 6.93
N VAL A 287 -19.12 9.41 6.17
CA VAL A 287 -18.20 10.52 5.86
C VAL A 287 -18.89 11.60 5.05
N TYR A 288 -19.67 11.21 4.04
CA TYR A 288 -20.43 12.16 3.23
C TYR A 288 -21.47 12.91 4.08
N ASN A 289 -22.26 12.21 4.90
CA ASN A 289 -23.34 12.82 5.68
C ASN A 289 -22.82 13.66 6.87
N THR A 290 -21.76 13.23 7.56
CA THR A 290 -21.24 13.93 8.75
C THR A 290 -20.31 15.09 8.40
N TYR A 291 -19.43 14.92 7.42
CA TYR A 291 -18.46 15.95 7.01
C TYR A 291 -18.86 16.68 5.73
N GLN A 292 -20.07 16.43 5.22
CA GLN A 292 -20.60 17.03 4.00
C GLN A 292 -19.68 16.87 2.77
N GLY A 293 -18.91 15.78 2.70
CA GLY A 293 -17.90 15.55 1.66
C GLY A 293 -16.59 16.36 1.79
N ASN A 294 -16.35 17.02 2.94
CA ASN A 294 -15.11 17.77 3.23
C ASN A 294 -14.02 16.90 3.90
N LEU A 295 -14.33 15.65 4.27
CA LEU A 295 -13.32 14.64 4.64
C LEU A 295 -13.19 13.64 3.49
N SER A 296 -11.96 13.40 3.06
CA SER A 296 -11.59 12.34 2.12
C SER A 296 -10.65 11.32 2.76
N LEU A 297 -10.71 10.09 2.27
CA LEU A 297 -9.92 8.96 2.74
C LEU A 297 -9.10 8.39 1.57
N VAL A 298 -7.80 8.16 1.80
CA VAL A 298 -6.89 7.50 0.86
C VAL A 298 -5.93 6.58 1.60
N GLY A 299 -5.33 5.64 0.87
CA GLY A 299 -4.39 4.66 1.40
C GLY A 299 -4.85 3.22 1.19
N ASN A 300 -4.03 2.29 1.69
CA ASN A 300 -4.09 0.87 1.37
C ASN A 300 -5.32 0.12 1.93
N PHE A 301 -6.13 0.75 2.76
CA PHE A 301 -7.35 0.18 3.35
C PHE A 301 -8.63 0.42 2.54
N TYR A 302 -8.55 1.10 1.39
CA TYR A 302 -9.74 1.63 0.70
C TYR A 302 -9.93 1.11 -0.71
N GLY A 303 -9.07 1.53 -1.65
CA GLY A 303 -9.22 1.25 -3.09
C GLY A 303 -8.15 0.33 -3.68
N GLY A 304 -7.52 -0.51 -2.86
CA GLY A 304 -6.41 -1.37 -3.25
C GLY A 304 -5.19 -1.21 -2.34
N ILE A 305 -4.41 -2.28 -2.20
CA ILE A 305 -3.30 -2.39 -1.24
C ILE A 305 -1.97 -1.91 -1.85
N GLY A 306 -1.82 -2.01 -3.18
CA GLY A 306 -0.57 -1.76 -3.87
C GLY A 306 -0.18 -0.28 -3.92
N VAL A 307 1.10 -0.02 -4.18
CA VAL A 307 1.63 1.34 -4.40
C VAL A 307 0.90 2.00 -5.58
N ASN A 308 0.67 1.25 -6.66
CA ASN A 308 -0.05 1.71 -7.84
C ASN A 308 -1.50 2.14 -7.49
N ASP A 309 -2.20 1.34 -6.69
CA ASP A 309 -3.56 1.64 -6.24
C ASP A 309 -3.59 2.91 -5.38
N CYS A 310 -2.67 3.01 -4.41
CA CYS A 310 -2.58 4.17 -3.54
C CYS A 310 -2.32 5.46 -4.32
N ILE A 311 -1.45 5.42 -5.34
CA ILE A 311 -1.17 6.56 -6.22
C ILE A 311 -2.37 6.87 -7.12
N LYS A 312 -2.97 5.85 -7.78
CA LYS A 312 -4.16 6.00 -8.64
C LYS A 312 -5.30 6.66 -7.88
N ASN A 313 -5.63 6.13 -6.69
CA ASN A 313 -6.75 6.60 -5.88
C ASN A 313 -6.50 8.01 -5.33
N ALA A 314 -5.28 8.32 -4.88
CA ALA A 314 -4.93 9.69 -4.47
C ALA A 314 -5.03 10.68 -5.64
N TYR A 315 -4.54 10.31 -6.83
CA TYR A 315 -4.65 11.15 -8.02
C TYR A 315 -6.12 11.38 -8.41
N PHE A 316 -6.92 10.32 -8.49
CA PHE A 316 -8.35 10.40 -8.85
C PHE A 316 -9.14 11.23 -7.85
N LEU A 317 -8.86 11.09 -6.54
CA LEU A 317 -9.43 11.96 -5.52
C LEU A 317 -9.09 13.43 -5.79
N THR A 318 -7.82 13.77 -6.04
CA THR A 318 -7.44 15.18 -6.26
C THR A 318 -8.08 15.79 -7.52
N ARG A 319 -8.28 15.00 -8.58
CA ARG A 319 -9.06 15.43 -9.77
C ARG A 319 -10.52 15.70 -9.40
N ARG A 320 -11.17 14.76 -8.71
CA ARG A 320 -12.57 14.89 -8.25
C ARG A 320 -12.76 16.07 -7.30
N LEU A 321 -11.81 16.34 -6.40
CA LEU A 321 -11.81 17.52 -5.53
C LEU A 321 -11.63 18.82 -6.31
N LYS A 322 -10.77 18.85 -7.34
CA LYS A 322 -10.59 20.02 -8.21
C LYS A 322 -11.86 20.34 -9.00
N GLU A 323 -12.58 19.32 -9.46
CA GLU A 323 -13.76 19.45 -10.32
C GLU A 323 -15.06 19.68 -9.53
N LYS A 324 -15.30 18.90 -8.46
CA LYS A 324 -16.56 18.89 -7.70
C LYS A 324 -16.47 19.60 -6.34
N GLY A 325 -15.26 19.99 -5.91
CA GLY A 325 -15.00 20.70 -4.65
C GLY A 325 -15.18 19.88 -3.37
N LYS A 326 -15.73 18.66 -3.47
CA LYS A 326 -16.08 17.73 -2.39
C LYS A 326 -15.93 16.29 -2.88
N ALA A 327 -15.40 15.41 -2.04
CA ALA A 327 -15.25 13.99 -2.31
C ALA A 327 -14.86 13.25 -1.01
N THR A 328 -15.28 11.99 -0.88
CA THR A 328 -14.86 11.07 0.18
C THR A 328 -13.65 10.22 -0.22
N GLY A 329 -13.39 10.03 -1.52
CA GLY A 329 -12.39 9.08 -2.03
C GLY A 329 -12.89 7.63 -2.11
N LEU A 330 -14.15 7.36 -1.74
CA LEU A 330 -14.78 6.04 -1.73
C LEU A 330 -15.96 5.93 -2.73
N GLU A 331 -16.06 6.83 -3.71
CA GLU A 331 -17.22 6.92 -4.60
C GLU A 331 -17.46 5.65 -5.45
N SER A 332 -16.39 4.89 -5.75
CA SER A 332 -16.47 3.62 -6.48
C SER A 332 -17.21 2.52 -5.72
N VAL A 333 -17.33 2.62 -4.39
CA VAL A 333 -18.00 1.62 -3.54
C VAL A 333 -19.53 1.64 -3.72
N ASN A 334 -20.08 2.74 -4.23
CA ASN A 334 -21.48 2.86 -4.63
C ASN A 334 -21.71 2.61 -6.13
N SER A 335 -20.66 2.27 -6.89
CA SER A 335 -20.81 1.74 -8.25
C SER A 335 -21.15 0.25 -8.14
N ASN A 336 -22.20 -0.19 -8.83
CA ASN A 336 -22.70 -1.57 -8.73
C ASN A 336 -21.67 -2.59 -9.23
#